data_AF-W5PIC9-F1
#
_entry.id   AF-W5PIC9-F1
#
_cell.length_a   1.000
_cell.length_b   1.000
_cell.length_c   1.000
_cell.angle_alpha   90.00
_cell.angle_beta   90.00
_cell.angle_gamma   90.00
#
_symmetry.space_group_name_H-M   'P 1'
#
loop_
_entity.id
_entity.type
_entity.pdbx_description
1 polymer ?
#
loop_
_entity_poly.entity_id
_entity_poly.type
_entity_poly.pdbx_seq_one_letter_code
_entity_poly.pdbx_strand_id
1 'polypeptide(L)'
;RDKNCTAIWEAFKVVLDKDPCSVQPSDYDLFINLSRHSIPRDKSLFWENNHLLVTSYAESGRRLVPLCNVLYGRVGDFLNWCRQTNASGLDYQSCPTSEDCENNPVDSFWRSASIQYARDSSGVISVMLNGSEPAGAYPVKGIFGRVEAPNLKPMVTLQVWLVHDPGKPPRDSCSGSSITKLKSILSERNVRFICRDNLSSDLLLKVT
;
A
#
# COMPACT_ATOMS: atom_id res chain seq x y z
N ARG A 1 -13.12 15.00 11.41
CA ARG A 1 -12.51 15.35 12.72
C ARG A 1 -13.13 14.50 13.83
N ASP A 2 -14.38 14.07 13.71
CA ASP A 2 -15.01 13.17 14.69
C ASP A 2 -14.59 11.71 14.47
N LYS A 3 -13.53 11.29 15.18
CA LYS A 3 -13.03 9.91 15.20
C LYS A 3 -12.72 9.55 16.65
N ASN A 4 -13.28 8.43 17.12
CA ASN A 4 -13.05 7.94 18.48
C ASN A 4 -11.83 7.01 18.49
N CYS A 5 -10.67 7.55 18.86
CA CYS A 5 -9.41 6.80 18.87
C CYS A 5 -9.46 5.57 19.79
N THR A 6 -10.14 5.67 20.94
CA THR A 6 -10.30 4.53 21.86
C THR A 6 -11.09 3.40 21.20
N ALA A 7 -12.22 3.72 20.54
CA ALA A 7 -13.00 2.70 19.83
C ALA A 7 -12.23 2.09 18.65
N ILE A 8 -11.44 2.90 17.92
CA ILE A 8 -10.58 2.43 16.83
C ILE A 8 -9.53 1.45 17.38
N TRP A 9 -8.88 1.78 18.50
CA TRP A 9 -7.91 0.90 19.15
C TRP A 9 -8.54 -0.39 19.65
N GLU A 10 -9.70 -0.32 20.30
CA GLU A 10 -10.41 -1.51 20.78
C GLU A 10 -10.83 -2.43 19.63
N ALA A 11 -11.22 -1.87 18.49
CA ALA A 11 -11.49 -2.66 17.28
C ALA A 11 -10.22 -3.26 16.67
N PHE A 12 -9.10 -2.53 16.69
CA PHE A 12 -7.81 -3.02 16.19
C PHE A 12 -7.30 -4.20 17.02
N LYS A 13 -7.31 -4.07 18.35
CA LYS A 13 -6.62 -5.01 19.24
C LYS A 13 -7.26 -6.40 19.32
N VAL A 14 -8.47 -6.61 18.80
CA VAL A 14 -9.14 -7.93 18.73
C VAL A 14 -8.23 -8.98 18.07
N VAL A 15 -7.42 -8.56 17.09
CA VAL A 15 -6.45 -9.45 16.41
C VAL A 15 -5.29 -9.88 17.29
N LEU A 16 -5.01 -9.15 18.38
CA LEU A 16 -3.96 -9.47 19.35
C LEU A 16 -4.42 -10.54 20.35
N ASP A 17 -5.71 -10.88 20.36
CA ASP A 17 -6.24 -12.00 21.14
C ASP A 17 -6.29 -13.30 20.32
N LYS A 18 -5.98 -13.26 19.02
CA LYS A 18 -6.01 -14.41 18.11
C LYS A 18 -4.67 -15.14 18.04
N ASP A 19 -4.72 -16.39 17.57
CA ASP A 19 -3.53 -17.10 17.15
C ASP A 19 -2.80 -16.31 16.03
N PRO A 20 -1.47 -16.12 16.14
CA PRO A 20 -0.73 -15.24 15.23
C PRO A 20 -0.63 -15.75 13.79
N CYS A 21 -1.16 -16.94 13.47
CA CYS A 21 -1.30 -17.44 12.10
C CYS A 21 -2.75 -17.65 11.67
N SER A 22 -3.70 -17.12 12.43
CA SER A 22 -5.14 -17.28 12.22
C SER A 22 -5.90 -15.95 12.14
N VAL A 23 -5.22 -14.86 11.76
CA VAL A 23 -5.83 -13.53 11.59
C VAL A 23 -6.20 -13.32 10.13
N GLN A 24 -7.47 -13.06 9.86
CA GLN A 24 -7.99 -12.79 8.52
C GLN A 24 -8.08 -11.29 8.26
N PRO A 25 -8.03 -10.83 6.99
CA PRO A 25 -8.25 -9.42 6.66
C PRO A 25 -9.59 -8.88 7.18
N SER A 26 -10.63 -9.72 7.21
CA SER A 26 -11.97 -9.38 7.72
C SER A 26 -12.00 -9.12 9.22
N ASP A 27 -11.01 -9.60 9.99
CA ASP A 27 -10.92 -9.30 11.42
C ASP A 27 -10.64 -7.81 11.67
N TYR A 28 -10.15 -7.09 10.66
CA TYR A 28 -9.94 -5.65 10.69
C TYR A 28 -11.15 -4.84 10.19
N ASP A 29 -12.27 -5.46 9.79
CA ASP A 29 -13.40 -4.74 9.17
C ASP A 29 -13.98 -3.64 10.08
N LEU A 30 -14.15 -3.93 11.38
CA LEU A 30 -14.64 -2.92 12.33
C LEU A 30 -13.62 -1.79 12.52
N PHE A 31 -12.34 -2.12 12.61
CA PHE A 31 -11.26 -1.14 12.69
C PHE A 31 -11.28 -0.21 11.47
N ILE A 32 -11.35 -0.78 10.26
CA ILE A 32 -11.45 -0.03 9.01
C ILE A 32 -12.68 0.86 9.02
N ASN A 33 -13.86 0.35 9.39
CA ASN A 33 -15.09 1.13 9.40
C ASN A 33 -15.02 2.35 10.34
N LEU A 34 -14.50 2.16 11.55
CA LEU A 34 -14.38 3.24 12.55
C LEU A 34 -13.36 4.31 12.16
N SER A 35 -12.33 3.94 11.40
CA SER A 35 -11.22 4.81 11.01
C SER A 35 -11.35 5.37 9.58
N ARG A 36 -12.24 4.82 8.75
CA ARG A 36 -12.45 5.23 7.36
C ARG A 36 -12.84 6.71 7.26
N HIS A 37 -12.29 7.36 6.24
CA HIS A 37 -12.64 8.70 5.81
C HIS A 37 -12.41 8.84 4.31
N SER A 38 -13.01 9.85 3.68
CA SER A 38 -12.81 10.10 2.25
C SER A 38 -11.34 10.42 1.95
N ILE A 39 -10.84 9.91 0.83
CA ILE A 39 -9.58 10.32 0.22
C ILE A 39 -9.94 11.38 -0.84
N PRO A 40 -9.28 12.55 -0.86
CA PRO A 40 -9.57 13.56 -1.87
C PRO A 40 -9.34 12.99 -3.28
N ARG A 41 -10.21 13.39 -4.22
CA ARG A 41 -10.06 13.02 -5.63
C ARG A 41 -8.69 13.45 -6.16
N ASP A 42 -8.11 12.66 -7.05
CA ASP A 42 -6.82 12.91 -7.72
C ASP A 42 -5.61 12.95 -6.77
N LYS A 43 -5.75 12.51 -5.51
CA LYS A 43 -4.68 12.56 -4.50
C LYS A 43 -4.10 11.22 -4.10
N SER A 44 -4.69 10.09 -4.48
CA SER A 44 -4.17 8.78 -4.09
C SER A 44 -2.78 8.51 -4.69
N LEU A 45 -1.86 8.05 -3.84
CA LEU A 45 -0.52 7.60 -4.22
C LEU A 45 -0.28 6.16 -3.76
N PHE A 46 -0.11 5.25 -4.71
CA PHE A 46 0.31 3.87 -4.50
C PHE A 46 1.82 3.75 -4.74
N TRP A 47 2.44 2.64 -4.31
CA TRP A 47 3.86 2.44 -4.54
C TRP A 47 4.30 0.99 -4.35
N GLU A 48 5.45 0.67 -4.95
CA GLU A 48 6.21 -0.55 -4.70
C GLU A 48 7.70 -0.17 -4.64
N ASN A 49 8.43 -0.74 -3.67
CA ASN A 49 9.88 -0.54 -3.48
C ASN A 49 10.34 0.94 -3.40
N ASN A 50 9.52 1.83 -2.84
CA ASN A 50 9.75 3.28 -2.79
C ASN A 50 9.28 3.94 -1.46
N HIS A 51 9.18 3.20 -0.36
CA HIS A 51 8.51 3.68 0.86
C HIS A 51 9.00 5.06 1.34
N LEU A 52 10.31 5.21 1.55
CA LEU A 52 10.90 6.46 2.06
C LEU A 52 10.76 7.63 1.09
N LEU A 53 10.85 7.36 -0.21
CA LEU A 53 10.66 8.38 -1.24
C LEU A 53 9.20 8.87 -1.24
N VAL A 54 8.25 7.96 -1.10
CA VAL A 54 6.82 8.29 -1.05
C VAL A 54 6.47 9.09 0.19
N THR A 55 6.94 8.68 1.37
CA THR A 55 6.65 9.40 2.61
C THR A 55 7.22 10.81 2.59
N SER A 56 8.43 10.98 2.05
CA SER A 56 9.06 12.29 1.84
C SER A 56 8.28 13.14 0.82
N TYR A 57 8.01 12.59 -0.37
CA TYR A 57 7.31 13.31 -1.44
C TYR A 57 5.88 13.71 -1.05
N ALA A 58 5.15 12.87 -0.32
CA ALA A 58 3.78 13.15 0.07
C ALA A 58 3.64 14.36 1.01
N GLU A 59 4.71 14.72 1.74
CA GLU A 59 4.75 15.80 2.73
C GLU A 59 3.55 15.73 3.70
N SER A 60 3.44 14.60 4.40
CA SER A 60 2.33 14.36 5.34
C SER A 60 0.93 14.49 4.72
N GLY A 61 0.76 14.09 3.46
CA GLY A 61 -0.53 14.15 2.77
C GLY A 61 -0.81 15.47 2.07
N ARG A 62 0.09 16.46 2.13
CA ARG A 62 -0.11 17.79 1.53
C ARG A 62 -0.13 17.72 0.00
N ARG A 63 0.75 16.92 -0.61
CA ARG A 63 0.84 16.79 -2.07
C ARG A 63 -0.08 15.73 -2.62
N LEU A 64 0.11 14.52 -2.12
CA LEU A 64 -0.65 13.32 -2.40
C LEU A 64 -0.82 12.57 -1.08
N VAL A 65 -1.80 11.69 -1.04
CA VAL A 65 -2.21 10.95 0.15
C VAL A 65 -1.91 9.48 -0.11
N PRO A 66 -0.70 8.98 0.20
CA PRO A 66 -0.44 7.54 0.22
C PRO A 66 -1.17 6.87 1.40
N LEU A 67 -1.25 5.54 1.38
CA LEU A 67 -1.94 4.77 2.44
C LEU A 67 -1.40 5.09 3.85
N CYS A 68 -0.08 5.27 4.01
CA CYS A 68 0.54 5.66 5.28
C CYS A 68 0.12 7.05 5.79
N ASN A 69 -0.53 7.89 4.96
CA ASN A 69 -1.13 9.17 5.34
C ASN A 69 -2.65 9.12 5.55
N VAL A 70 -3.29 7.98 5.30
CA VAL A 70 -4.70 7.74 5.62
C VAL A 70 -4.81 7.23 7.05
N LEU A 71 -5.81 7.62 7.83
CA LEU A 71 -5.90 7.31 9.27
C LEU A 71 -5.66 5.83 9.60
N TYR A 72 -6.32 4.92 8.87
CA TYR A 72 -6.17 3.49 9.09
C TYR A 72 -4.81 2.92 8.66
N GLY A 73 -4.13 3.52 7.69
CA GLY A 73 -2.76 3.13 7.35
C GLY A 73 -1.73 3.74 8.29
N ARG A 74 -1.93 5.00 8.70
CA ARG A 74 -1.00 5.77 9.54
C ARG A 74 -0.73 5.11 10.89
N VAL A 75 -1.73 4.45 11.47
CA VAL A 75 -1.59 3.79 12.78
C VAL A 75 -0.82 2.47 12.72
N GLY A 76 -0.67 1.86 11.55
CA GLY A 76 0.13 0.64 11.36
C GLY A 76 1.50 0.89 10.69
N ASP A 77 1.73 2.10 10.20
CA ASP A 77 2.94 2.46 9.45
C ASP A 77 4.22 2.25 10.28
N PHE A 78 5.16 1.47 9.73
CA PHE A 78 6.41 1.03 10.40
C PHE A 78 6.24 0.20 11.70
N LEU A 79 5.02 -0.21 12.06
CA LEU A 79 4.78 -1.03 13.25
C LEU A 79 4.70 -2.51 12.90
N ASN A 80 4.96 -3.35 13.90
CA ASN A 80 4.83 -4.80 13.83
C ASN A 80 4.14 -5.30 15.10
N TRP A 81 3.27 -6.29 14.99
CA TRP A 81 2.49 -6.79 16.12
C TRP A 81 2.00 -8.23 15.92
N CYS A 82 1.97 -8.98 17.00
CA CYS A 82 1.36 -10.30 17.07
C CYS A 82 1.23 -10.75 18.54
N ARG A 83 0.37 -11.74 18.76
CA ARG A 83 0.27 -12.46 20.04
C ARG A 83 1.35 -13.53 20.10
N GLN A 84 1.81 -13.86 21.30
CA GLN A 84 2.57 -15.08 21.54
C GLN A 84 1.73 -16.33 21.17
N THR A 85 2.40 -17.37 20.68
CA THR A 85 1.76 -18.65 20.32
C THR A 85 1.24 -19.39 21.55
N ASN A 86 2.02 -19.40 22.63
CA ASN A 86 1.75 -20.18 23.85
C ASN A 86 1.31 -19.33 25.05
N ALA A 87 0.99 -18.06 24.85
CA ALA A 87 0.61 -17.14 25.91
C ALA A 87 -0.31 -16.03 25.36
N SER A 88 -0.98 -15.31 26.26
CA SER A 88 -1.89 -14.22 25.90
C SER A 88 -1.20 -12.86 25.73
N GLY A 89 0.12 -12.79 25.94
CA GLY A 89 0.90 -11.56 25.79
C GLY A 89 1.23 -11.25 24.34
N LEU A 90 1.69 -10.02 24.08
CA LEU A 90 2.30 -9.65 22.80
C LEU A 90 3.69 -10.27 22.67
N ASP A 91 4.04 -10.69 21.46
CA ASP A 91 5.40 -11.13 21.17
C ASP A 91 6.26 -9.94 20.73
N TYR A 92 7.26 -9.62 21.55
CA TYR A 92 8.24 -8.57 21.28
C TYR A 92 9.55 -9.11 20.71
N GLN A 93 9.70 -10.43 20.59
CA GLN A 93 10.90 -11.08 20.03
C GLN A 93 10.77 -11.23 18.51
N SER A 94 9.64 -11.79 18.05
CA SER A 94 9.38 -11.97 16.62
C SER A 94 7.89 -12.12 16.33
N CYS A 95 7.50 -11.76 15.11
CA CYS A 95 6.17 -12.02 14.58
C CYS A 95 6.26 -12.79 13.27
N PRO A 96 5.25 -13.62 12.94
CA PRO A 96 5.27 -14.40 11.71
C PRO A 96 5.25 -13.50 10.48
N THR A 97 6.03 -13.90 9.49
CA THR A 97 6.11 -13.30 8.16
C THR A 97 5.16 -14.01 7.19
N SER A 98 5.09 -13.52 5.94
CA SER A 98 4.37 -14.20 4.87
C SER A 98 4.89 -15.61 4.57
N GLU A 99 6.16 -15.91 4.90
CA GLU A 99 6.75 -17.24 4.70
C GLU A 99 6.35 -18.21 5.81
N ASP A 100 6.18 -17.71 7.04
CA ASP A 100 5.74 -18.52 8.18
C ASP A 100 4.26 -18.90 8.05
N CYS A 101 3.41 -17.92 7.74
CA CYS A 101 2.00 -18.15 7.50
C CYS A 101 1.31 -16.98 6.78
N GLU A 102 0.39 -17.31 5.89
CA GLU A 102 -0.31 -16.32 5.07
C GLU A 102 -1.20 -15.36 5.89
N ASN A 103 -1.81 -15.87 6.96
CA ASN A 103 -2.82 -15.20 7.77
C ASN A 103 -2.21 -14.67 9.07
N ASN A 104 -1.07 -13.99 8.96
CA ASN A 104 -0.48 -13.27 10.08
C ASN A 104 -1.15 -11.88 10.27
N PRO A 105 -1.09 -11.28 11.48
CA PRO A 105 -1.78 -10.03 11.77
C PRO A 105 -1.39 -8.87 10.85
N VAL A 106 -0.10 -8.71 10.56
CA VAL A 106 0.41 -7.56 9.80
C VAL A 106 0.05 -7.66 8.32
N ASP A 107 0.24 -8.83 7.70
CA ASP A 107 -0.15 -9.03 6.30
C ASP A 107 -1.66 -8.91 6.11
N SER A 108 -2.45 -9.48 7.02
CA SER A 108 -3.91 -9.38 6.98
C SER A 108 -4.39 -7.95 7.15
N PHE A 109 -3.73 -7.17 8.02
CA PHE A 109 -3.99 -5.74 8.17
C PHE A 109 -3.74 -4.98 6.87
N TRP A 110 -2.55 -5.14 6.28
CA TRP A 110 -2.21 -4.40 5.05
C TRP A 110 -3.09 -4.82 3.88
N ARG A 111 -3.48 -6.10 3.78
CA ARG A 111 -4.49 -6.54 2.79
C ARG A 111 -5.81 -5.81 2.98
N SER A 112 -6.33 -5.74 4.21
CA SER A 112 -7.60 -5.07 4.52
C SER A 112 -7.53 -3.56 4.21
N ALA A 113 -6.49 -2.90 4.69
CA ALA A 113 -6.25 -1.47 4.49
C ALA A 113 -6.09 -1.12 2.98
N SER A 114 -5.33 -1.92 2.24
CA SER A 114 -5.10 -1.75 0.80
C SER A 114 -6.36 -1.98 -0.04
N ILE A 115 -7.19 -2.96 0.30
CA ILE A 115 -8.51 -3.16 -0.34
C ILE A 115 -9.35 -1.89 -0.17
N GLN A 116 -9.45 -1.39 1.07
CA GLN A 116 -10.26 -0.21 1.36
C GLN A 116 -9.73 1.04 0.64
N TYR A 117 -8.41 1.24 0.65
CA TYR A 117 -7.74 2.36 0.00
C TYR A 117 -7.92 2.37 -1.52
N ALA A 118 -7.81 1.21 -2.18
CA ALA A 118 -8.09 1.09 -3.61
C ALA A 118 -9.55 1.40 -3.97
N ARG A 119 -10.50 0.96 -3.14
CA ARG A 119 -11.93 1.23 -3.32
C ARG A 119 -12.29 2.71 -3.11
N ASP A 120 -11.63 3.38 -2.18
CA ASP A 120 -11.89 4.79 -1.85
C ASP A 120 -11.21 5.76 -2.81
N SER A 121 -10.12 5.33 -3.46
CA SER A 121 -9.37 6.13 -4.43
C SER A 121 -10.20 6.51 -5.66
N SER A 122 -10.02 7.71 -6.21
CA SER A 122 -10.82 8.20 -7.35
C SER A 122 -10.09 9.25 -8.20
N GLY A 123 -10.51 9.39 -9.46
CA GLY A 123 -9.95 10.34 -10.40
C GLY A 123 -8.64 9.83 -11.03
N VAL A 124 -7.61 10.66 -11.00
CA VAL A 124 -6.24 10.30 -11.37
C VAL A 124 -5.54 9.70 -10.15
N ILE A 125 -5.10 8.46 -10.28
CA ILE A 125 -4.40 7.72 -9.24
C ILE A 125 -2.94 7.61 -9.66
N SER A 126 -2.03 8.05 -8.79
CA SER A 126 -0.59 7.92 -9.04
C SER A 126 -0.07 6.61 -8.43
N VAL A 127 0.89 5.97 -9.10
CA VAL A 127 1.67 4.87 -8.51
C VAL A 127 3.16 5.10 -8.77
N MET A 128 3.97 5.04 -7.72
CA MET A 128 5.42 5.20 -7.79
C MET A 128 6.12 3.84 -7.75
N LEU A 129 6.67 3.40 -8.88
CA LEU A 129 7.35 2.11 -9.03
C LEU A 129 8.86 2.31 -9.17
N ASN A 130 9.65 1.38 -8.65
CA ASN A 130 11.11 1.45 -8.74
C ASN A 130 11.60 0.77 -10.03
N GLY A 131 12.00 1.57 -11.02
CA GLY A 131 12.55 1.13 -12.29
C GLY A 131 13.98 0.57 -12.20
N SER A 132 14.64 0.71 -11.05
CA SER A 132 15.94 0.11 -10.76
C SER A 132 15.85 -1.22 -9.99
N GLU A 133 14.65 -1.71 -9.70
CA GLU A 133 14.40 -2.98 -9.02
C GLU A 133 14.85 -4.19 -9.87
N PRO A 134 15.79 -5.03 -9.42
CA PRO A 134 16.25 -6.21 -10.16
C PRO A 134 15.14 -7.17 -10.59
N ALA A 135 14.09 -7.34 -9.77
CA ALA A 135 12.96 -8.21 -10.09
C ALA A 135 11.94 -7.59 -11.07
N GLY A 136 12.16 -6.35 -11.51
CA GLY A 136 11.24 -5.55 -12.30
C GLY A 136 10.37 -4.63 -11.43
N ALA A 137 9.86 -3.57 -12.05
CA ALA A 137 9.20 -2.48 -11.33
C ALA A 137 7.81 -2.83 -10.78
N TYR A 138 7.13 -3.80 -11.39
CA TYR A 138 5.82 -4.28 -10.97
C TYR A 138 5.87 -5.70 -10.39
N PRO A 139 5.93 -5.86 -9.06
CA PRO A 139 5.88 -7.16 -8.40
C PRO A 139 4.45 -7.72 -8.40
N VAL A 140 4.17 -8.70 -9.26
CA VAL A 140 2.83 -9.31 -9.41
C VAL A 140 2.29 -9.91 -8.10
N LYS A 141 3.18 -10.42 -7.25
CA LYS A 141 2.83 -11.00 -5.94
C LYS A 141 2.78 -9.97 -4.80
N GLY A 142 3.19 -8.72 -5.07
CA GLY A 142 3.16 -7.63 -4.10
C GLY A 142 1.75 -7.20 -3.73
N ILE A 143 1.62 -6.33 -2.73
CA ILE A 143 0.33 -5.79 -2.28
C ILE A 143 -0.32 -4.99 -3.41
N PHE A 144 0.44 -4.17 -4.13
CA PHE A 144 -0.13 -3.41 -5.23
C PHE A 144 -0.67 -4.32 -6.33
N GLY A 145 0.10 -5.34 -6.72
CA GLY A 145 -0.27 -6.24 -7.82
C GLY A 145 -1.40 -7.20 -7.49
N ARG A 146 -1.40 -7.79 -6.29
CA ARG A 146 -2.38 -8.81 -5.91
C ARG A 146 -3.66 -8.22 -5.32
N VAL A 147 -3.56 -7.06 -4.66
CA VAL A 147 -4.65 -6.51 -3.85
C VAL A 147 -5.16 -5.20 -4.43
N GLU A 148 -4.28 -4.21 -4.63
CA GLU A 148 -4.74 -2.84 -4.91
C GLU A 148 -5.17 -2.65 -6.35
N ALA A 149 -4.33 -3.02 -7.34
CA ALA A 149 -4.66 -2.89 -8.75
C ALA A 149 -5.95 -3.66 -9.11
N PRO A 150 -6.19 -4.89 -8.60
CA PRO A 150 -7.46 -5.59 -8.75
C PRO A 150 -8.61 -5.05 -7.87
N ASN A 151 -8.45 -3.99 -7.09
CA ASN A 151 -9.56 -3.35 -6.36
C ASN A 151 -9.79 -1.89 -6.79
N LEU A 152 -9.05 -1.38 -7.79
CA LEU A 152 -9.32 -0.07 -8.38
C LEU A 152 -10.71 -0.06 -9.05
N LYS A 153 -11.43 1.05 -8.87
CA LYS A 153 -12.73 1.28 -9.50
C LYS A 153 -12.57 1.41 -11.02
N PRO A 154 -13.55 0.96 -11.82
CA PRO A 154 -13.58 1.23 -13.25
C PRO A 154 -13.50 2.73 -13.57
N MET A 155 -13.03 3.09 -14.77
CA MET A 155 -12.97 4.47 -15.30
C MET A 155 -12.00 5.43 -14.59
N VAL A 156 -11.27 4.99 -13.55
CA VAL A 156 -10.14 5.77 -13.02
C VAL A 156 -8.99 5.82 -14.03
N THR A 157 -8.10 6.80 -13.88
CA THR A 157 -6.84 6.84 -14.63
C THR A 157 -5.70 6.48 -13.70
N LEU A 158 -4.96 5.42 -13.99
CA LEU A 158 -3.71 5.11 -13.31
C LEU A 158 -2.54 5.77 -14.03
N GLN A 159 -1.82 6.63 -13.32
CA GLN A 159 -0.59 7.27 -13.75
C GLN A 159 0.61 6.63 -13.05
N VAL A 160 1.38 5.85 -13.79
CA VAL A 160 2.63 5.24 -13.33
C VAL A 160 3.77 6.25 -13.42
N TRP A 161 4.49 6.39 -12.32
CA TRP A 161 5.76 7.10 -12.21
C TRP A 161 6.86 6.05 -12.02
N LEU A 162 7.61 5.78 -13.08
CA LEU A 162 8.73 4.86 -13.03
C LEU A 162 9.98 5.65 -12.61
N VAL A 163 10.40 5.42 -11.36
CA VAL A 163 11.48 6.15 -10.72
C VAL A 163 12.75 5.32 -10.76
N HIS A 164 13.85 5.93 -11.19
CA HIS A 164 15.16 5.29 -11.23
C HIS A 164 16.07 5.86 -10.14
N ASP A 165 16.75 4.97 -9.43
CA ASP A 165 17.68 5.33 -8.36
C ASP A 165 18.97 5.94 -8.95
N PRO A 166 19.45 7.09 -8.43
CA PRO A 166 20.70 7.70 -8.85
C PRO A 166 21.87 6.71 -8.76
N GLY A 167 22.62 6.59 -9.85
CA GLY A 167 23.78 5.70 -9.93
C GLY A 167 23.47 4.21 -10.09
N LYS A 168 22.19 3.79 -10.08
CA LYS A 168 21.79 2.43 -10.44
C LYS A 168 21.41 2.34 -11.92
N PRO A 169 21.69 1.20 -12.58
CA PRO A 169 21.22 1.01 -13.95
C PRO A 169 19.69 0.91 -14.00
N PRO A 170 19.04 1.49 -15.02
CA PRO A 170 17.62 1.25 -15.26
C PRO A 170 17.42 -0.24 -15.57
N ARG A 171 16.50 -0.88 -14.84
CA ARG A 171 16.16 -2.32 -14.97
C ARG A 171 14.82 -2.53 -15.66
N ASP A 172 13.96 -1.52 -15.66
CA ASP A 172 12.65 -1.55 -16.31
C ASP A 172 12.38 -0.27 -17.09
N SER A 173 11.31 -0.27 -17.89
CA SER A 173 10.84 0.92 -18.62
C SER A 173 9.33 0.90 -18.76
N CYS A 174 8.73 1.99 -19.21
CA CYS A 174 7.29 2.01 -19.53
C CYS A 174 6.89 1.01 -20.64
N SER A 175 7.85 0.56 -21.45
CA SER A 175 7.70 -0.50 -22.45
C SER A 175 8.15 -1.89 -21.95
N GLY A 176 8.61 -1.99 -20.70
CA GLY A 176 9.13 -3.22 -20.13
C GLY A 176 8.04 -4.27 -19.86
N SER A 177 8.46 -5.51 -19.66
CA SER A 177 7.56 -6.66 -19.52
C SER A 177 6.71 -6.57 -18.25
N SER A 178 7.26 -6.08 -17.13
CA SER A 178 6.52 -5.96 -15.88
C SER A 178 5.40 -4.90 -15.99
N ILE A 179 5.70 -3.75 -16.60
CA ILE A 179 4.73 -2.67 -16.84
C ILE A 179 3.67 -3.08 -17.86
N THR A 180 4.05 -3.84 -18.89
CA THR A 180 3.12 -4.41 -19.86
C THR A 180 2.11 -5.35 -19.17
N LYS A 181 2.58 -6.15 -18.21
CA LYS A 181 1.70 -7.03 -17.42
C LYS A 181 0.72 -6.24 -16.55
N LEU A 182 1.17 -5.17 -15.89
CA LEU A 182 0.28 -4.26 -15.17
C LEU A 182 -0.78 -3.64 -16.10
N LYS A 183 -0.36 -3.15 -17.26
CA LYS A 183 -1.26 -2.58 -18.26
C LYS A 183 -2.34 -3.58 -18.72
N SER A 184 -1.99 -4.85 -18.88
CA SER A 184 -2.95 -5.92 -19.23
C SER A 184 -4.05 -6.04 -18.18
N ILE A 185 -3.68 -6.18 -16.90
CA ILE A 185 -4.62 -6.32 -15.77
C ILE A 185 -5.59 -5.14 -15.69
N LEU A 186 -5.11 -3.93 -15.99
CA LEU A 186 -5.90 -2.70 -15.93
C LEU A 186 -6.85 -2.54 -17.12
N SER A 187 -6.45 -3.03 -18.30
CA SER A 187 -7.28 -2.97 -19.51
C SER A 187 -8.57 -3.78 -19.38
N GLU A 188 -8.52 -4.94 -18.72
CA GLU A 188 -9.68 -5.77 -18.39
C GLU A 188 -10.70 -5.07 -17.48
N ARG A 189 -10.31 -3.95 -16.87
CA ARG A 189 -11.10 -3.22 -15.86
C ARG A 189 -11.53 -1.83 -16.29
N ASN A 190 -11.33 -1.48 -17.56
CA ASN A 190 -11.59 -0.15 -18.09
C ASN A 190 -10.88 0.96 -17.28
N VAL A 191 -9.65 0.68 -16.84
CA VAL A 191 -8.78 1.65 -16.18
C VAL A 191 -7.85 2.26 -17.24
N ARG A 192 -7.86 3.59 -17.36
CA ARG A 192 -6.96 4.27 -18.31
C ARG A 192 -5.54 4.23 -17.76
N PHE A 193 -4.58 3.88 -18.60
CA PHE A 193 -3.19 3.73 -18.20
C PHE A 193 -2.31 4.81 -18.83
N ILE A 194 -1.54 5.52 -18.01
CA ILE A 194 -0.51 6.48 -18.42
C ILE A 194 0.78 6.10 -17.70
N CYS A 195 1.91 6.05 -18.41
CA CYS A 195 3.21 5.78 -17.81
C CYS A 195 4.20 6.90 -18.14
N ARG A 196 4.95 7.34 -17.13
CA ARG A 196 6.05 8.28 -17.25
C ARG A 196 7.33 7.61 -16.78
N ASP A 197 8.34 7.65 -17.66
CA ASP A 197 9.65 7.06 -17.42
C ASP A 197 10.69 8.14 -17.09
N ASN A 198 11.91 7.70 -16.73
CA ASN A 198 13.07 8.53 -16.48
C ASN A 198 12.86 9.60 -15.39
N LEU A 199 12.02 9.30 -14.40
CA LEU A 199 11.90 10.14 -13.22
C LEU A 199 13.07 9.81 -12.28
N SER A 200 13.90 10.80 -11.97
CA SER A 200 14.93 10.65 -10.94
C SER A 200 14.33 10.92 -9.56
N SER A 201 14.68 10.10 -8.56
CA SER A 201 14.25 10.30 -7.17
C SER A 201 14.70 11.68 -6.64
N ASP A 202 15.92 12.12 -6.96
CA ASP A 202 16.43 13.44 -6.58
C ASP A 202 15.60 14.58 -7.18
N LEU A 203 15.13 14.42 -8.41
CA LEU A 203 14.30 15.43 -9.08
C LEU A 203 12.93 15.52 -8.41
N LEU A 204 12.35 14.40 -7.99
CA LEU A 204 11.07 14.38 -7.28
C LEU A 204 11.16 15.07 -5.92
N LEU A 205 12.30 14.91 -5.23
CA LEU A 205 12.55 15.55 -3.94
C LEU A 205 12.92 17.03 -4.07
N LYS A 206 13.60 17.45 -5.14
CA LYS A 206 13.94 18.88 -5.34
C LYS A 206 12.75 19.78 -5.68
N VAL A 207 11.59 19.20 -5.98
CA VAL A 207 10.33 19.95 -6.19
C VAL A 207 9.61 20.19 -4.84
N THR A 208 10.24 19.89 -3.70
CA THR A 208 9.86 20.33 -2.34
C THR A 208 10.37 21.70 -1.98
#